data_AF-A0A2S9FJD7-F1
#
_entry.id   AF-A0A2S9FJD7-F1
#
_cell.length_a   1.000
_cell.length_b   1.000
_cell.length_c   1.000
_cell.angle_alpha   90.00
_cell.angle_beta   90.00
_cell.angle_gamma   90.00
#
_symmetry.space_group_name_H-M   'P 1'
#
loop_
_entity.id
_entity.type
_entity.pdbx_description
1 polymer ?
#
loop_
_entity_poly.entity_id
_entity_poly.type
_entity_poly.pdbx_seq_one_letter_code
_entity_poly.pdbx_strand_id
1 'polypeptide(L)'
;MSSPESADAWRELLSAFADFDTQFLEGPKAVRGQTAVAEGYQNLATMLALSLDMHFFADPVAPRFIDTLTPFRPDRRWGGDNTDCYYGYAVVDPRRTYRVSGRPNDSVMYSVTVYNEPEPGAWPNRTVGLLYDSDMAIGDDGTF
;
A
#
# COMPACT_ATOMS: atom_id res chain seq x y z
N MET A 1 30.50 -19.84 11.41
CA MET A 1 30.03 -19.33 10.10
C MET A 1 29.10 -18.18 10.41
N SER A 2 29.25 -17.02 9.75
CA SER A 2 28.29 -15.93 9.92
C SER A 2 26.93 -16.38 9.41
N SER A 3 25.88 -15.81 9.99
CA SER A 3 24.52 -15.98 9.48
C SER A 3 24.42 -15.40 8.06
N PRO A 4 23.60 -15.96 7.15
CA PRO A 4 23.30 -15.32 5.88
C PRO A 4 22.66 -13.95 6.11
N GLU A 5 22.99 -12.96 5.28
CA GLU A 5 22.44 -11.59 5.39
C GLU A 5 20.90 -11.58 5.38
N SER A 6 20.27 -12.48 4.61
CA SER A 6 18.81 -12.62 4.59
C SER A 6 18.22 -13.09 5.92
N ALA A 7 18.94 -13.96 6.66
CA ALA A 7 18.50 -14.40 7.97
C ALA A 7 18.68 -13.30 9.02
N ASP A 8 19.68 -12.44 8.86
CA ASP A 8 19.89 -11.29 9.76
C ASP A 8 18.84 -10.21 9.52
N ALA A 9 18.55 -9.86 8.27
CA ALA A 9 17.47 -8.93 7.91
C ALA A 9 16.09 -9.42 8.38
N TRP A 10 15.82 -10.73 8.27
CA TRP A 10 14.56 -11.30 8.78
C TRP A 10 14.44 -11.13 10.31
N ARG A 11 15.51 -11.37 11.06
CA ARG A 11 15.52 -11.17 12.53
C ARG A 11 15.38 -9.70 12.90
N GLU A 12 16.01 -8.81 12.14
CA GLU A 12 15.87 -7.37 12.33
C GLU A 12 14.41 -6.92 12.16
N LEU A 13 13.73 -7.36 11.10
CA LEU A 13 12.30 -7.09 10.89
C LEU A 13 11.44 -7.54 12.08
N LEU A 14 11.65 -8.78 12.57
CA LEU A 14 10.90 -9.31 13.70
C LEU A 14 11.16 -8.54 14.99
N SER A 15 12.41 -8.11 15.21
CA SER A 15 12.79 -7.33 16.38
C SER A 15 12.17 -5.93 16.34
N ALA A 16 12.20 -5.26 15.18
CA ALA A 16 11.57 -3.95 15.00
C ALA A 16 10.06 -4.02 15.25
N PHE A 17 9.38 -5.06 14.76
CA PHE A 17 7.94 -5.25 14.99
C PHE A 17 7.58 -5.51 16.45
N ALA A 18 8.48 -6.12 17.22
CA ALA A 18 8.28 -6.28 18.66
C ALA A 18 8.30 -4.94 19.39
N ASP A 19 9.06 -3.97 18.90
CA ASP A 19 9.21 -2.64 19.52
C ASP A 19 8.17 -1.61 19.02
N PHE A 20 7.50 -1.86 17.89
CA PHE A 20 6.56 -0.91 17.31
C PHE A 20 5.27 -0.73 18.11
N ASP A 21 4.96 -1.60 19.08
CA ASP A 21 3.81 -1.40 19.95
C ASP A 21 3.94 -0.13 20.81
N THR A 22 5.16 0.32 21.10
CA THR A 22 5.45 1.59 21.75
C THR A 22 4.82 2.79 21.03
N GLN A 23 4.57 2.70 19.71
CA GLN A 23 3.90 3.76 18.94
C GLN A 23 2.46 4.03 19.41
N PHE A 24 1.80 3.03 19.99
CA PHE A 24 0.44 3.15 20.53
C PHE A 24 0.34 2.81 22.02
N LEU A 25 1.37 2.26 22.66
CA LEU A 25 1.41 2.06 24.11
C LEU A 25 1.95 3.28 24.87
N GLU A 26 2.77 4.10 24.21
CA GLU A 26 3.49 5.20 24.85
C GLU A 26 3.30 6.55 24.15
N GLY A 27 3.72 7.62 24.83
CA GLY A 27 3.74 8.96 24.26
C GLY A 27 2.35 9.61 24.05
N PRO A 28 2.29 10.71 23.28
CA PRO A 28 1.08 11.51 23.11
C PRO A 28 -0.07 10.79 22.38
N LYS A 29 0.24 9.70 21.66
CA LYS A 29 -0.73 8.90 20.90
C LYS A 29 -1.13 7.59 21.62
N ALA A 30 -0.70 7.41 22.87
CA ALA A 30 -0.96 6.20 23.63
C ALA A 30 -2.47 5.92 23.75
N VAL A 31 -2.89 4.74 23.33
CA VAL A 31 -4.27 4.26 23.46
C VAL A 31 -4.51 3.67 24.85
N ARG A 32 -5.78 3.58 25.27
CA ARG A 32 -6.16 3.10 26.60
C ARG A 32 -7.28 2.07 26.52
N GLY A 33 -7.19 1.05 27.36
CA GLY A 33 -8.16 -0.04 27.43
C GLY A 33 -7.79 -1.23 26.53
N GLN A 34 -8.24 -2.42 26.92
CA GLN A 34 -7.83 -3.67 26.27
C GLN A 34 -8.21 -3.72 24.78
N THR A 35 -9.39 -3.22 24.42
CA THR A 35 -9.85 -3.18 23.02
C THR A 35 -8.93 -2.33 22.16
N ALA A 36 -8.64 -1.09 22.57
CA ALA A 36 -7.82 -0.18 21.78
C ALA A 36 -6.38 -0.70 21.61
N VAL A 37 -5.83 -1.34 22.65
CA VAL A 37 -4.53 -2.01 22.57
C VAL A 37 -4.56 -3.15 21.54
N ALA A 38 -5.59 -4.00 21.56
CA ALA A 38 -5.75 -5.06 20.57
C ALA A 38 -5.89 -4.52 19.14
N GLU A 39 -6.63 -3.43 18.94
CA GLU A 39 -6.76 -2.73 17.66
C GLU A 39 -5.41 -2.13 17.19
N GLY A 40 -4.56 -1.67 18.11
CA GLY A 40 -3.18 -1.25 17.80
C GLY A 40 -2.34 -2.38 17.19
N TYR A 41 -2.41 -3.59 17.75
CA TYR A 41 -1.75 -4.75 17.16
C TYR A 41 -2.37 -5.19 15.82
N GLN A 42 -3.69 -5.05 15.66
CA GLN A 42 -4.33 -5.25 14.34
C GLN A 42 -3.80 -4.24 13.33
N ASN A 43 -3.63 -2.98 13.72
CA ASN A 43 -3.04 -1.96 12.86
C ASN A 43 -1.60 -2.32 12.47
N LEU A 44 -0.74 -2.77 13.39
CA LEU A 44 0.61 -3.24 13.05
C LEU A 44 0.59 -4.42 12.08
N ALA A 45 -0.30 -5.40 12.28
CA ALA A 45 -0.43 -6.52 11.35
C ALA A 45 -0.86 -6.05 9.95
N THR A 46 -1.80 -5.10 9.87
CA THR A 46 -2.22 -4.47 8.61
C THR A 46 -1.05 -3.74 7.93
N MET A 47 -0.26 -2.97 8.69
CA MET A 47 0.92 -2.26 8.17
C MET A 47 1.98 -3.21 7.65
N LEU A 48 2.31 -4.28 8.41
CA LEU A 48 3.25 -5.31 7.94
C LEU A 48 2.81 -5.89 6.60
N ALA A 49 1.54 -6.26 6.51
CA ALA A 49 1.03 -6.95 5.35
C ALA A 49 1.04 -6.06 4.10
N LEU A 50 0.67 -4.78 4.23
CA LEU A 50 0.82 -3.78 3.17
C LEU A 50 2.30 -3.58 2.79
N SER A 51 3.19 -3.46 3.76
CA SER A 51 4.63 -3.29 3.51
C SER A 51 5.21 -4.50 2.76
N LEU A 52 4.80 -5.72 3.09
CA LEU A 52 5.23 -6.93 2.36
C LEU A 52 4.73 -6.94 0.92
N ASP A 53 3.45 -6.60 0.70
CA ASP A 53 2.86 -6.51 -0.65
C ASP A 53 3.61 -5.46 -1.50
N MET A 54 3.96 -4.31 -0.92
CA MET A 54 4.61 -3.20 -1.62
C MET A 54 6.12 -3.36 -1.80
N HIS A 55 6.85 -3.92 -0.84
CA HIS A 55 8.33 -3.86 -0.85
C HIS A 55 9.00 -5.22 -1.00
N PHE A 56 8.33 -6.31 -0.61
CA PHE A 56 8.93 -7.64 -0.61
C PHE A 56 8.43 -8.50 -1.77
N PHE A 57 7.13 -8.50 -2.04
CA PHE A 57 6.51 -9.31 -3.09
C PHE A 57 6.31 -8.57 -4.41
N ALA A 58 6.48 -7.25 -4.42
CA ALA A 58 6.33 -6.45 -5.62
C ALA A 58 7.40 -6.80 -6.68
N ASP A 59 6.98 -6.84 -7.95
CA ASP A 59 7.86 -6.97 -9.11
C ASP A 59 7.69 -5.72 -10.00
N PRO A 60 8.63 -4.75 -9.92
CA PRO A 60 8.54 -3.53 -10.72
C PRO A 60 8.70 -3.76 -12.22
N VAL A 61 9.27 -4.90 -12.67
CA VAL A 61 9.43 -5.19 -14.11
C VAL A 61 8.23 -5.94 -14.70
N ALA A 62 7.44 -6.60 -13.85
CA ALA A 62 6.17 -7.24 -14.19
C ALA A 62 5.05 -6.82 -13.22
N PRO A 63 4.72 -5.51 -13.17
CA PRO A 63 3.83 -4.98 -12.15
C PRO A 63 2.41 -5.51 -12.28
N ARG A 64 1.77 -5.70 -11.13
CA ARG A 64 0.36 -6.08 -11.01
C ARG A 64 -0.29 -5.20 -9.96
N PHE A 65 -1.53 -4.80 -10.21
CA PHE A 65 -2.32 -4.18 -9.18
C PHE A 65 -2.63 -5.20 -8.09
N ILE A 66 -2.29 -4.84 -6.87
CA ILE A 66 -2.66 -5.55 -5.65
C ILE A 66 -3.81 -4.77 -5.04
N ASP A 67 -4.89 -5.48 -4.73
CA ASP A 67 -6.02 -4.92 -3.99
C ASP A 67 -5.54 -4.57 -2.59
N THR A 68 -5.42 -3.28 -2.33
CA THR A 68 -5.06 -2.79 -1.00
C THR A 68 -6.35 -2.47 -0.26
N LEU A 69 -6.95 -1.33 -0.53
CA LEU A 69 -8.17 -0.87 0.13
C LEU A 69 -9.38 -1.19 -0.74
N THR A 70 -10.19 -2.15 -0.32
CA THR A 70 -11.49 -2.42 -0.95
C THR A 70 -12.57 -2.62 0.11
N PRO A 71 -13.86 -2.49 -0.24
CA PRO A 71 -14.97 -2.74 0.70
C PRO A 71 -14.90 -4.13 1.37
N PHE A 72 -14.29 -5.11 0.69
CA PHE A 72 -14.21 -6.51 1.14
C PHE A 72 -12.85 -6.91 1.72
N ARG A 73 -11.88 -5.99 1.80
CA ARG A 73 -10.56 -6.19 2.41
C ARG A 73 -10.33 -5.24 3.60
N PRO A 74 -11.10 -5.38 4.70
CA PRO A 74 -10.96 -4.54 5.88
C PRO A 74 -9.58 -4.72 6.56
N ASP A 75 -8.92 -5.86 6.35
CA ASP A 75 -7.57 -6.22 6.84
C ASP A 75 -6.43 -5.41 6.19
N ARG A 76 -6.77 -4.49 5.29
CA ARG A 76 -5.83 -3.65 4.56
C ARG A 76 -6.15 -2.16 4.70
N ARG A 77 -7.03 -1.77 5.64
CA ARG A 77 -7.43 -0.37 5.87
C ARG A 77 -6.34 0.49 6.51
N TRP A 78 -6.03 1.62 5.88
CA TRP A 78 -4.98 2.54 6.32
C TRP A 78 -5.15 3.96 5.75
N GLY A 79 -4.68 4.97 6.47
CA GLY A 79 -4.47 6.32 5.92
C GLY A 79 -5.71 7.22 5.75
N GLY A 80 -6.87 6.87 6.32
CA GLY A 80 -8.11 7.63 6.13
C GLY A 80 -8.80 7.27 4.81
N ASP A 81 -8.97 5.98 4.59
CA ASP A 81 -9.53 5.40 3.37
C ASP A 81 -10.97 5.85 3.11
N ASN A 82 -11.30 6.00 1.82
CA ASN A 82 -12.69 6.12 1.40
C ASN A 82 -13.28 4.71 1.24
N THR A 83 -14.22 4.34 2.12
CA THR A 83 -14.82 3.00 2.15
C THR A 83 -15.65 2.65 0.91
N ASP A 84 -16.01 3.65 0.10
CA ASP A 84 -16.75 3.45 -1.14
C ASP A 84 -15.84 3.17 -2.34
N CYS A 85 -14.52 3.29 -2.18
CA CYS A 85 -13.55 3.15 -3.26
C CYS A 85 -12.87 1.76 -3.29
N TYR A 86 -12.47 1.37 -4.49
CA TYR A 86 -11.55 0.25 -4.73
C TYR A 86 -10.18 0.83 -5.10
N TYR A 87 -9.18 0.58 -4.26
CA TYR A 87 -7.80 0.99 -4.49
C TYR A 87 -6.93 -0.21 -4.86
N GLY A 88 -6.36 -0.15 -6.05
CA GLY A 88 -5.26 -0.98 -6.49
C GLY A 88 -3.93 -0.24 -6.31
N TYR A 89 -2.88 -0.98 -5.97
CA TYR A 89 -1.51 -0.45 -5.92
C TYR A 89 -0.57 -1.32 -6.76
N ALA A 90 0.33 -0.69 -7.50
CA ALA A 90 1.37 -1.39 -8.26
C ALA A 90 2.68 -0.60 -8.19
N VAL A 91 3.77 -1.28 -7.82
CA VAL A 91 5.12 -0.70 -7.88
C VAL A 91 5.62 -0.74 -9.31
N VAL A 92 6.24 0.34 -9.78
CA VAL A 92 6.76 0.45 -11.15
C VAL A 92 8.22 0.92 -11.14
N ASP A 93 9.05 0.39 -12.05
CA ASP A 93 10.41 0.92 -12.29
C ASP A 93 10.33 2.25 -13.06
N PRO A 94 10.83 3.38 -12.50
CA PRO A 94 10.72 4.71 -13.11
C PRO A 94 11.50 4.85 -14.42
N ARG A 95 12.34 3.88 -14.78
CA ARG A 95 13.12 3.88 -16.03
C ARG A 95 12.39 3.19 -17.19
N ARG A 96 11.16 2.72 -16.96
CA ARG A 96 10.36 1.98 -17.95
C ARG A 96 9.07 2.70 -18.25
N THR A 97 8.42 2.26 -19.32
CA THR A 97 7.08 2.71 -19.72
C THR A 97 6.10 1.56 -19.54
N TYR A 98 4.95 1.85 -18.94
CA TYR A 98 3.90 0.88 -18.69
C TYR A 98 2.62 1.30 -19.40
N ARG A 99 1.78 0.31 -19.68
CA ARG A 99 0.41 0.50 -20.14
C ARG A 99 -0.53 0.06 -19.03
N VAL A 100 -1.42 0.94 -18.63
CA VAL A 100 -2.58 0.61 -17.81
C VAL A 100 -3.76 0.51 -18.77
N SER A 101 -4.55 -0.54 -18.64
CA SER A 101 -5.79 -0.71 -19.40
C SER A 101 -6.85 -1.33 -18.51
N GLY A 102 -8.11 -0.99 -18.73
CA GLY A 102 -9.20 -1.49 -17.89
C GLY A 102 -10.57 -1.23 -18.47
N ARG A 103 -11.60 -1.64 -17.71
CA ARG A 103 -12.99 -1.26 -17.95
C ARG A 103 -13.52 -0.55 -16.72
N PRO A 104 -14.12 0.64 -16.86
CA PRO A 104 -14.68 1.36 -15.72
C PRO A 104 -15.91 0.68 -15.13
N ASN A 105 -16.59 -0.18 -15.92
CA ASN A 105 -17.86 -0.82 -15.58
C ASN A 105 -18.90 0.22 -15.12
N ASP A 106 -19.42 0.09 -13.91
CA ASP A 106 -20.42 0.96 -13.30
C ASP A 106 -19.81 2.01 -12.34
N SER A 107 -18.48 2.15 -12.32
CA SER A 107 -17.83 3.15 -11.46
C SER A 107 -18.22 4.56 -11.90
N VAL A 108 -18.73 5.36 -10.97
CA VAL A 108 -19.09 6.77 -11.21
C VAL A 108 -17.85 7.64 -11.44
N MET A 109 -16.69 7.21 -10.93
CA MET A 109 -15.40 7.88 -11.09
C MET A 109 -14.27 6.86 -10.95
N TYR A 110 -13.18 7.06 -11.68
CA TYR A 110 -11.94 6.31 -11.52
C TYR A 110 -10.75 7.22 -11.82
N SER A 111 -9.58 6.89 -11.26
CA SER A 111 -8.35 7.62 -11.53
C SER A 111 -7.13 6.71 -11.44
N VAL A 112 -6.06 7.14 -12.10
CA VAL A 112 -4.73 6.53 -11.97
C VAL A 112 -3.78 7.60 -11.48
N THR A 113 -3.22 7.39 -10.29
CA THR A 113 -2.28 8.32 -9.67
C THR A 113 -0.91 7.65 -9.55
N VAL A 114 0.12 8.37 -9.96
CA VAL A 114 1.51 7.95 -9.79
C VAL A 114 2.14 8.82 -8.72
N TYR A 115 2.77 8.17 -7.75
CA TYR A 115 3.44 8.79 -6.63
C TYR A 115 4.96 8.58 -6.72
N ASN A 116 5.74 9.46 -6.12
CA ASN A 116 7.18 9.23 -5.97
C ASN A 116 7.51 8.37 -4.75
N GLU A 117 8.71 7.83 -4.74
CA GLU A 117 9.38 7.29 -3.55
C GLU A 117 10.66 8.13 -3.36
N PRO A 118 10.73 9.00 -2.35
CA PRO A 118 11.87 9.91 -2.20
C PRO A 118 13.17 9.17 -1.82
N GLU A 119 13.05 8.06 -1.08
CA GLU A 119 14.11 7.12 -0.74
C GLU A 119 13.50 5.74 -0.49
N PRO A 120 14.26 4.63 -0.59
CA PRO A 120 13.72 3.28 -0.47
C PRO A 120 12.92 3.07 0.83
N GLY A 121 11.65 2.70 0.70
CA GLY A 121 10.72 2.47 1.81
C GLY A 121 10.07 3.72 2.40
N ALA A 122 10.37 4.92 1.89
CA ALA A 122 9.78 6.14 2.38
C ALA A 122 8.38 6.41 1.82
N TRP A 123 7.55 7.02 2.67
CA TRP A 123 6.23 7.50 2.26
C TRP A 123 6.33 8.45 1.07
N PRO A 124 5.46 8.29 0.05
CA PRO A 124 5.36 9.27 -0.99
C PRO A 124 5.05 10.66 -0.45
N ASN A 125 5.75 11.65 -0.98
CA ASN A 125 5.56 13.05 -0.60
C ASN A 125 5.12 13.92 -1.78
N ARG A 126 4.92 13.31 -2.96
CA ARG A 126 4.53 14.01 -4.18
C ARG A 126 3.78 13.11 -5.14
N THR A 127 2.69 13.63 -5.69
CA THR A 127 2.06 13.09 -6.92
C THR A 127 2.88 13.52 -8.13
N VAL A 128 3.34 12.55 -8.92
CA VAL A 128 4.14 12.80 -10.14
C VAL A 128 3.30 12.72 -11.42
N GLY A 129 2.13 12.10 -11.35
CA GLY A 129 1.16 12.04 -12.45
C GLY A 129 -0.21 11.69 -11.92
N LEU A 130 -1.25 12.18 -12.59
CA LEU A 130 -2.64 11.95 -12.22
C LEU A 130 -3.48 12.03 -13.49
N LEU A 131 -4.28 11.00 -13.71
CA LEU A 131 -5.32 10.97 -14.74
C LEU A 131 -6.64 10.66 -14.06
N TYR A 132 -7.65 11.47 -14.33
CA TYR A 132 -9.03 11.16 -14.00
C TYR A 132 -9.70 10.44 -15.18
N ASP A 133 -10.88 9.89 -14.93
CA ASP A 133 -11.76 9.33 -15.95
C ASP A 133 -11.99 10.26 -17.15
N SER A 134 -12.09 11.57 -16.91
CA SER A 134 -12.19 12.59 -17.97
C SER A 134 -10.96 12.68 -18.88
N ASP A 135 -9.80 12.23 -18.42
CA ASP A 135 -8.54 12.23 -19.17
C ASP A 135 -8.31 10.92 -19.94
N MET A 136 -9.09 9.87 -19.64
CA MET A 136 -8.95 8.52 -20.18
C MET A 136 -10.12 8.20 -21.11
N ALA A 137 -9.94 8.42 -22.41
CA ALA A 137 -10.97 8.16 -23.41
C ALA A 137 -11.34 6.67 -23.47
N ILE A 138 -12.64 6.38 -23.41
CA ILE A 138 -13.17 5.03 -23.56
C ILE A 138 -13.29 4.69 -25.05
N GLY A 139 -12.68 3.59 -25.46
CA GLY A 139 -12.81 3.03 -26.81
C GLY A 139 -14.17 2.36 -27.06
N ASP A 140 -14.44 2.04 -28.32
CA ASP A 140 -15.72 1.42 -28.75
C ASP A 140 -15.99 0.06 -28.07
N ASP A 141 -14.95 -0.60 -27.54
CA ASP A 141 -15.03 -1.87 -26.80
C ASP A 141 -15.22 -1.71 -25.28
N GLY A 142 -15.46 -0.47 -24.83
CA GLY A 142 -15.69 -0.10 -23.45
C GLY A 142 -14.44 -0.10 -22.57
N THR A 143 -13.24 -0.09 -23.16
CA THR A 143 -11.96 -0.07 -22.42
C THR A 143 -11.28 1.30 -22.47
N PHE A 144 -10.43 1.59 -21.47
CA PHE A 144 -9.37 2.59 -21.53
C PHE A 144 -8.00 1.92 -21.58
#